data_AF-A0A957NI48-F1
#
_entry.id   AF-A0A957NI48-F1
#
_cell.length_a   1.000
_cell.length_b   1.000
_cell.length_c   1.000
_cell.angle_alpha   90.00
_cell.angle_beta   90.00
_cell.angle_gamma   90.00
#
_symmetry.space_group_name_H-M   'P 1'
#
loop_
_entity.id
_entity.type
_entity.pdbx_description
1 polymer ?
#
loop_
_entity_poly.entity_id
_entity_poly.type
_entity_poly.pdbx_seq_one_letter_code
_entity_poly.pdbx_strand_id
1 'polypeptide(L)'
;MSLGLVRGLVWQALGTLAALIVVALIRVFAGVTPYWASEGGWVIAMLVGAISFMIGVGSMSDWMKWWRGIETPMHHGPPVGVPAWTRYFGVDYNHKVIGIQYGVTGLIMLLVGGGFAVIFRTELARSGFQFLDPNNYNTIISMHGWVALFSILLGIGGMANYLVPLMLGAEDMAFPRLNAYAYWINVPAAVLIVSSIFWGWDGGWTMYPPLSIKGPLGYQFVIIGIFLIGFSSILGSLNLIATIFLMRPKGMSLFRMPIFCW
;
A
#
# COMPACT_ATOMS: atom_id res chain seq x y z
N MET A 1 -19.84 13.54 7.50
CA MET A 1 -18.42 13.32 7.83
C MET A 1 -17.94 12.13 7.01
N SER A 2 -17.13 12.33 5.96
CA SER A 2 -16.59 11.21 5.17
C SER A 2 -15.32 10.66 5.84
N LEU A 3 -15.19 9.33 5.90
CA LEU A 3 -14.00 8.68 6.43
C LEU A 3 -12.78 9.00 5.55
N GLY A 4 -11.59 9.14 6.17
CA GLY A 4 -10.35 9.48 5.46
C GLY A 4 -10.04 8.51 4.33
N LEU A 5 -10.18 7.20 4.58
CA LEU A 5 -10.01 6.13 3.61
C LEU A 5 -10.95 6.29 2.40
N VAL A 6 -12.24 6.55 2.65
CA VAL A 6 -13.24 6.74 1.59
C VAL A 6 -12.89 7.95 0.74
N ARG A 7 -12.52 9.07 1.38
CA ARG A 7 -12.05 10.26 0.67
C ARG A 7 -10.80 9.95 -0.15
N GLY A 8 -9.82 9.24 0.41
CA GLY A 8 -8.62 8.80 -0.30
C GLY A 8 -8.94 8.00 -1.55
N LEU A 9 -9.82 6.99 -1.45
CA LEU A 9 -10.21 6.14 -2.59
C LEU A 9 -10.95 6.93 -3.68
N VAL A 10 -11.82 7.86 -3.31
CA VAL A 10 -12.48 8.76 -4.27
C VAL A 10 -11.44 9.61 -5.00
N TRP A 11 -10.49 10.18 -4.28
CA TRP A 11 -9.40 10.97 -4.87
C TRP A 11 -8.46 10.13 -5.73
N GLN A 12 -8.23 8.86 -5.38
CA GLN A 12 -7.48 7.94 -6.22
C GLN A 12 -8.15 7.77 -7.58
N ALA A 13 -9.45 7.45 -7.58
CA ALA A 13 -10.23 7.26 -8.80
C ALA A 13 -10.29 8.53 -9.65
N LEU A 14 -10.59 9.68 -9.04
CA LEU A 14 -10.63 10.97 -9.72
C LEU A 14 -9.26 11.37 -10.29
N GLY A 15 -8.19 11.18 -9.52
CA GLY A 15 -6.82 11.46 -9.93
C GLY A 15 -6.36 10.59 -11.09
N THR A 16 -6.64 9.28 -11.04
CA THR A 16 -6.37 8.36 -12.14
C THR A 16 -7.14 8.75 -13.40
N LEU A 17 -8.43 9.04 -13.28
CA LEU A 17 -9.25 9.45 -14.43
C LEU A 17 -8.77 10.77 -15.04
N ALA A 18 -8.51 11.78 -14.21
CA ALA A 18 -8.01 13.07 -14.67
C ALA A 18 -6.67 12.93 -15.39
N ALA A 19 -5.74 12.13 -14.85
CA ALA A 19 -4.46 11.86 -15.50
C ALA A 19 -4.62 11.13 -16.84
N LEU A 20 -5.51 10.13 -16.93
CA LEU A 20 -5.81 9.47 -18.20
C LEU A 20 -6.33 10.46 -19.25
N ILE A 21 -7.24 11.36 -18.87
CA ILE A 21 -7.79 12.40 -19.76
C ILE A 21 -6.68 13.34 -20.22
N VAL A 22 -5.84 13.82 -19.30
CA VAL A 22 -4.73 14.74 -19.64
C VAL A 22 -3.74 14.06 -20.58
N VAL A 23 -3.31 12.83 -20.29
CA VAL A 23 -2.38 12.10 -21.16
C VAL A 23 -3.03 11.83 -22.52
N ALA A 24 -4.32 11.49 -22.56
CA ALA A 24 -5.02 11.27 -23.80
C ALA A 24 -5.08 12.53 -24.67
N LEU A 25 -5.40 13.69 -24.08
CA LEU A 25 -5.39 14.97 -24.79
C LEU A 25 -4.00 15.29 -25.35
N ILE A 26 -2.94 15.11 -24.55
CA ILE A 26 -1.55 15.31 -25.02
C ILE A 26 -1.25 14.40 -26.22
N ARG A 27 -1.66 13.14 -26.16
CA ARG A 27 -1.44 12.17 -27.25
C ARG A 27 -2.25 12.50 -28.50
N VAL A 28 -3.47 13.03 -28.36
CA VAL A 28 -4.27 13.54 -29.47
C VAL A 28 -3.54 14.70 -30.15
N PHE A 29 -3.09 15.70 -29.39
CA PHE A 29 -2.34 16.84 -29.95
C PHE A 29 -0.99 16.45 -30.56
N ALA A 30 -0.34 15.41 -30.02
CA ALA A 30 0.91 14.86 -30.55
C ALA A 30 0.71 13.88 -31.72
N GLY A 31 -0.52 13.49 -32.05
CA GLY A 31 -0.81 12.52 -33.11
C GLY A 31 -0.36 11.08 -32.80
N VAL A 32 -0.17 10.70 -31.52
CA VAL A 32 0.37 9.38 -31.12
C VAL A 32 -0.73 8.42 -30.68
N THR A 33 -0.94 7.33 -31.41
CA THR A 33 -1.93 6.28 -31.08
C THR A 33 -1.33 5.19 -30.17
N PRO A 34 -2.15 4.46 -29.38
CA PRO A 34 -3.56 4.73 -29.10
C PRO A 34 -3.70 6.04 -28.30
N TYR A 35 -4.74 6.83 -28.59
CA TYR A 35 -4.96 8.13 -27.94
C TYR A 35 -5.47 7.96 -26.51
N TRP A 36 -6.38 7.02 -26.28
CA TRP A 36 -6.94 6.72 -24.97
C TRP A 36 -6.29 5.47 -24.37
N ALA A 37 -6.15 5.44 -23.05
CA ALA A 37 -5.79 4.25 -22.28
C ALA A 37 -4.53 3.50 -22.80
N SER A 38 -3.56 4.23 -23.34
CA SER A 38 -2.26 3.66 -23.68
C SER A 38 -1.56 3.13 -22.43
N GLU A 39 -0.67 2.14 -22.59
CA GLU A 39 0.08 1.57 -21.48
C GLU A 39 0.81 2.65 -20.66
N GLY A 40 1.54 3.55 -21.33
CA GLY A 40 2.19 4.68 -20.67
C GLY A 40 1.20 5.65 -20.01
N GLY A 41 0.00 5.81 -20.58
CA GLY A 41 -1.07 6.59 -19.95
C GLY A 41 -1.57 5.97 -18.65
N TRP A 42 -1.73 4.65 -18.60
CA TRP A 42 -2.07 3.93 -17.37
C TRP A 42 -0.99 4.05 -16.31
N VAL A 43 0.29 3.90 -16.69
CA VAL A 43 1.41 4.05 -15.75
C VAL A 43 1.39 5.42 -15.08
N ILE A 44 1.27 6.50 -15.86
CA ILE A 44 1.18 7.87 -15.31
C ILE A 44 -0.07 8.01 -14.44
N ALA A 45 -1.21 7.50 -14.89
CA ALA A 45 -2.46 7.63 -14.17
C ALA A 45 -2.51 6.86 -12.85
N MET A 46 -1.84 5.72 -12.75
CA MET A 46 -1.71 4.98 -11.49
C MET A 46 -0.82 5.73 -10.49
N LEU A 47 0.28 6.33 -10.95
CA LEU A 47 1.15 7.15 -10.10
C LEU A 47 0.44 8.41 -9.60
N VAL A 48 -0.23 9.15 -10.50
CA VAL A 48 -1.01 10.34 -10.13
C VAL A 48 -2.19 9.95 -9.24
N GLY A 49 -2.84 8.82 -9.50
CA GLY A 49 -3.88 8.26 -8.65
C GLY A 49 -3.39 7.97 -7.24
N ALA A 50 -2.25 7.31 -7.10
CA ALA A 50 -1.63 7.04 -5.80
C ALA A 50 -1.28 8.33 -5.04
N ILE A 51 -0.72 9.33 -5.72
CA ILE A 51 -0.46 10.65 -5.11
C ILE A 51 -1.77 11.32 -4.69
N SER A 52 -2.79 11.27 -5.54
CA SER A 52 -4.11 11.85 -5.27
C SER A 52 -4.76 11.17 -4.07
N PHE A 53 -4.61 9.85 -3.92
CA PHE A 53 -5.00 9.11 -2.71
C PHE A 53 -4.32 9.69 -1.47
N MET A 54 -3.00 9.90 -1.51
CA MET A 54 -2.23 10.40 -0.36
C MET A 54 -2.67 11.81 0.06
N ILE A 55 -2.98 12.67 -0.91
CA ILE A 55 -3.56 13.99 -0.68
C ILE A 55 -4.97 13.85 -0.09
N GLY A 56 -5.81 13.03 -0.74
CA GLY A 56 -7.20 12.81 -0.38
C GLY A 56 -7.38 12.19 1.00
N VAL A 57 -6.55 11.23 1.41
CA VAL A 57 -6.62 10.67 2.76
C VAL A 57 -6.14 11.69 3.80
N GLY A 58 -5.21 12.56 3.41
CA GLY A 58 -4.67 13.65 4.24
C GLY A 58 -3.28 13.35 4.79
N SER A 59 -2.60 12.30 4.34
CA SER A 59 -1.26 11.91 4.84
C SER A 59 -0.19 12.92 4.43
N MET A 60 -0.46 13.73 3.40
CA MET A 60 0.39 14.84 2.96
C MET A 60 0.03 16.20 3.57
N SER A 61 -1.04 16.28 4.37
CA SER A 61 -1.61 17.57 4.82
C SER A 61 -0.64 18.40 5.67
N ASP A 62 0.04 17.78 6.63
CA ASP A 62 1.02 18.45 7.48
C ASP A 62 2.25 18.93 6.69
N TRP A 63 2.74 18.11 5.77
CA TRP A 63 3.85 18.46 4.89
C TRP A 63 3.54 19.69 4.02
N MET A 64 2.32 19.77 3.50
CA MET A 64 1.85 20.93 2.73
C MET A 64 1.72 22.18 3.59
N LYS A 65 1.31 22.05 4.86
CA LYS A 65 1.26 23.16 5.82
C LYS A 65 2.66 23.68 6.15
N TRP A 66 3.63 22.79 6.33
CA TRP A 66 5.03 23.18 6.59
C TRP A 66 5.64 23.98 5.44
N TRP A 67 5.37 23.62 4.19
CA TRP A 67 5.82 24.43 3.05
C TRP A 67 5.25 25.86 3.12
N ARG A 68 4.06 26.05 3.69
CA ARG A 68 3.45 27.36 3.89
C ARG A 68 3.88 28.05 5.19
N GLY A 69 4.83 27.49 5.94
CA GLY A 69 5.26 28.01 7.24
C GLY A 69 4.21 27.85 8.35
N ILE A 70 3.22 26.98 8.16
CA ILE A 70 2.16 26.73 9.15
C ILE A 70 2.63 25.61 10.07
N GLU A 71 2.70 25.89 11.37
CA GLU A 71 3.02 24.89 12.38
C GLU A 71 1.90 23.86 12.53
N THR A 72 2.30 22.61 12.76
CA THR A 72 1.37 21.49 12.96
C THR A 72 1.72 20.78 14.27
N PRO A 73 1.06 21.12 15.39
CA PRO A 73 1.26 20.40 16.63
C PRO A 73 0.90 18.91 16.48
N MET A 74 1.67 18.05 17.14
CA MET A 74 1.35 16.63 17.24
C MET A 74 0.15 16.46 18.17
N HIS A 75 -0.96 15.97 17.63
CA HIS A 75 -2.12 15.60 18.42
C HIS A 75 -2.35 14.09 18.28
N HIS A 76 -2.30 13.39 19.41
CA HIS A 76 -2.70 11.99 19.50
C HIS A 76 -4.17 11.90 19.90
N GLY A 77 -4.93 11.04 19.22
CA GLY A 77 -6.32 10.78 19.55
C GLY A 77 -7.28 11.17 18.42
N PRO A 78 -8.54 10.73 18.52
CA PRO A 78 -9.55 11.09 17.54
C PRO A 78 -9.82 12.60 17.56
N PRO A 79 -10.20 13.21 16.43
CA PRO A 79 -10.66 14.60 16.40
C PRO A 79 -11.77 14.87 17.42
N VAL A 80 -11.81 16.08 17.98
CA VAL A 80 -12.84 16.46 18.94
C VAL A 80 -14.22 16.37 18.29
N GLY A 81 -15.18 15.75 18.98
CA GLY A 81 -16.56 15.62 18.51
C GLY A 81 -16.79 14.53 17.46
N VAL A 82 -15.81 13.65 17.21
CA VAL A 82 -15.98 12.50 16.31
C VAL A 82 -15.80 11.17 17.05
N PRO A 83 -16.53 10.10 16.67
CA PRO A 83 -16.40 8.80 17.32
C PRO A 83 -14.97 8.25 17.23
N ALA A 84 -14.44 7.73 18.34
CA ALA A 84 -13.03 7.30 18.40
C ALA A 84 -12.62 6.25 17.36
N TRP A 85 -13.55 5.39 16.92
CA TRP A 85 -13.29 4.36 15.93
C TRP A 85 -12.97 4.90 14.54
N THR A 86 -13.36 6.14 14.20
CA THR A 86 -13.13 6.70 12.86
C THR A 86 -11.64 6.92 12.58
N ARG A 87 -10.81 7.01 13.63
CA ARG A 87 -9.35 7.18 13.50
C ARG A 87 -8.66 6.03 12.77
N TYR A 88 -9.20 4.81 12.85
CA TYR A 88 -8.64 3.66 12.13
C TYR A 88 -8.84 3.76 10.61
N PHE A 89 -9.78 4.59 10.17
CA PHE A 89 -10.05 4.86 8.76
C PHE A 89 -9.51 6.22 8.31
N GLY A 90 -8.59 6.83 9.06
CA GLY A 90 -8.00 8.13 8.76
C GLY A 90 -6.56 8.24 9.26
N VAL A 91 -5.89 9.31 8.86
CA VAL A 91 -4.50 9.56 9.28
C VAL A 91 -4.46 9.75 10.79
N ASP A 92 -3.62 8.96 11.45
CA ASP A 92 -3.30 9.05 12.88
C ASP A 92 -1.79 8.90 13.02
N TYR A 93 -1.20 9.55 14.01
CA TYR A 93 0.25 9.50 14.25
C TYR A 93 0.64 8.51 15.34
N ASN A 94 -0.32 7.98 16.10
CA ASN A 94 -0.05 7.02 17.16
C ASN A 94 0.39 5.67 16.58
N HIS A 95 1.60 5.22 16.92
CA HIS A 95 2.13 3.93 16.46
C HIS A 95 1.21 2.72 16.76
N LYS A 96 0.41 2.75 17.84
CA LYS A 96 -0.56 1.68 18.15
C LYS A 96 -1.71 1.65 17.14
N VAL A 97 -2.20 2.81 16.74
CA VAL A 97 -3.27 2.90 15.73
C VAL A 97 -2.74 2.49 14.37
N ILE A 98 -1.56 2.98 13.99
CA ILE A 98 -0.89 2.60 12.75
C ILE A 98 -0.61 1.08 12.74
N GLY A 99 -0.17 0.50 13.86
CA GLY A 99 0.01 -0.94 14.00
C GLY A 99 -1.27 -1.74 13.77
N ILE A 100 -2.40 -1.29 14.32
CA ILE A 100 -3.73 -1.90 14.07
C ILE A 100 -4.13 -1.73 12.60
N GLN A 101 -3.91 -0.55 12.02
CA GLN A 101 -4.19 -0.26 10.62
C GLN A 101 -3.44 -1.22 9.69
N TYR A 102 -2.13 -1.39 9.90
CA TYR A 102 -1.31 -2.40 9.20
C TYR A 102 -1.86 -3.82 9.40
N GLY A 103 -2.13 -4.22 10.65
CA GLY A 103 -2.61 -5.56 10.98
C GLY A 103 -3.94 -5.90 10.31
N VAL A 104 -4.92 -5.00 10.36
CA VAL A 104 -6.23 -5.19 9.72
C VAL A 104 -6.10 -5.22 8.21
N THR A 105 -5.34 -4.31 7.59
CA THR A 105 -5.09 -4.37 6.14
C THR A 105 -4.37 -5.66 5.76
N GLY A 106 -3.38 -6.10 6.55
CA GLY A 106 -2.67 -7.36 6.33
C GLY A 106 -3.60 -8.57 6.40
N LEU A 107 -4.53 -8.61 7.35
CA LEU A 107 -5.54 -9.67 7.47
C LEU A 107 -6.51 -9.66 6.28
N ILE A 108 -6.94 -8.49 5.80
CA ILE A 108 -7.76 -8.40 4.59
C ILE A 108 -7.00 -8.97 3.39
N MET A 109 -5.75 -8.57 3.20
CA MET A 109 -4.91 -9.10 2.11
C MET A 109 -4.64 -10.60 2.27
N LEU A 110 -4.54 -11.11 3.50
CA LEU A 110 -4.41 -12.53 3.78
C LEU A 110 -5.63 -13.29 3.27
N LEU A 111 -6.83 -12.78 3.55
CA LEU A 111 -8.09 -13.39 3.12
C LEU A 111 -8.24 -13.34 1.60
N VAL A 112 -7.87 -12.23 0.96
CA VAL A 112 -7.90 -12.12 -0.51
C VAL A 112 -6.91 -13.08 -1.15
N GLY A 113 -5.66 -13.10 -0.70
CA GLY A 113 -4.62 -14.01 -1.21
C GLY A 113 -4.94 -15.47 -0.93
N GLY A 114 -5.47 -15.79 0.25
CA GLY A 114 -5.96 -17.12 0.61
C GLY A 114 -7.16 -17.54 -0.23
N GLY A 115 -8.07 -16.60 -0.56
CA GLY A 115 -9.18 -16.82 -1.48
C GLY A 115 -8.70 -17.24 -2.86
N PHE A 116 -7.73 -16.54 -3.43
CA PHE A 116 -7.09 -16.96 -4.69
C PHE A 116 -6.46 -18.36 -4.58
N ALA A 117 -5.85 -18.69 -3.43
CA ALA A 117 -5.29 -20.01 -3.19
C ALA A 117 -6.33 -21.13 -3.18
N VAL A 118 -7.47 -20.89 -2.54
CA VAL A 118 -8.59 -21.83 -2.55
C VAL A 118 -9.08 -22.03 -3.98
N ILE A 119 -9.27 -20.94 -4.74
CA ILE A 119 -9.76 -21.00 -6.11
C ILE A 119 -8.87 -21.87 -7.01
N PHE A 120 -7.57 -21.60 -7.12
CA PHE A 120 -6.72 -22.40 -8.01
C PHE A 120 -6.53 -23.85 -7.49
N ARG A 121 -6.60 -24.08 -6.18
CA ARG A 121 -6.58 -25.45 -5.63
C ARG A 121 -7.84 -26.24 -5.94
N THR A 122 -9.00 -25.59 -5.97
CA THR A 122 -10.25 -26.22 -6.41
C THR A 122 -10.19 -26.58 -7.89
N GLU A 123 -9.58 -25.75 -8.74
CA GLU A 123 -9.32 -26.10 -10.14
C GLU A 123 -8.43 -27.36 -10.25
N LEU A 124 -7.40 -27.46 -9.41
CA LEU A 124 -6.49 -28.62 -9.38
C LEU A 124 -7.05 -29.87 -8.68
N ALA A 125 -8.29 -29.87 -8.21
CA ALA A 125 -8.85 -31.00 -7.46
C ALA A 125 -9.04 -32.26 -8.31
N ARG A 126 -9.12 -32.13 -9.63
CA ARG A 126 -9.18 -33.22 -10.61
C ARG A 126 -8.38 -32.83 -11.86
N SER A 127 -7.94 -33.83 -12.63
CA SER A 127 -7.26 -33.59 -13.89
C SER A 127 -8.17 -32.98 -14.96
N GLY A 128 -7.61 -32.14 -15.83
CA GLY A 128 -8.33 -31.41 -16.88
C GLY A 128 -8.84 -30.04 -16.39
N PHE A 129 -9.46 -29.28 -17.29
CA PHE A 129 -10.05 -27.98 -16.92
C PHE A 129 -11.43 -28.17 -16.29
N GLN A 130 -11.64 -27.56 -15.13
CA GLN A 130 -12.89 -27.65 -14.37
C GLN A 130 -13.75 -26.40 -14.55
N PHE A 131 -13.21 -25.23 -14.18
CA PHE A 131 -13.94 -23.95 -14.24
C PHE A 131 -13.05 -22.74 -14.54
N LEU A 132 -11.72 -22.87 -14.51
CA LEU A 132 -10.79 -21.85 -14.97
C LEU A 132 -10.22 -22.22 -16.35
N ASP A 133 -10.22 -21.28 -17.28
CA ASP A 133 -9.37 -21.37 -18.46
C ASP A 133 -7.90 -21.08 -18.09
N PRO A 134 -6.93 -21.45 -18.96
CA PRO A 134 -5.51 -21.27 -18.68
C PRO A 134 -5.09 -19.84 -18.30
N ASN A 135 -5.68 -18.80 -18.91
CA ASN A 135 -5.30 -17.42 -18.64
C ASN A 135 -5.77 -16.96 -17.27
N ASN A 136 -7.01 -17.32 -16.92
CA ASN A 136 -7.57 -17.03 -15.59
C ASN A 136 -6.85 -17.81 -14.49
N TYR A 137 -6.49 -19.07 -14.73
CA TYR A 137 -5.66 -19.85 -13.81
C TYR A 137 -4.32 -19.16 -13.54
N ASN A 138 -3.60 -18.78 -14.61
CA ASN A 138 -2.31 -18.10 -14.50
C ASN A 138 -2.42 -16.73 -13.81
N THR A 139 -3.53 -16.02 -14.02
CA THR A 139 -3.81 -14.75 -13.32
C THR A 139 -4.00 -14.97 -11.83
N ILE A 140 -4.85 -15.91 -11.44
CA ILE A 140 -5.17 -16.17 -10.02
C ILE A 140 -3.95 -16.67 -9.24
N ILE A 141 -3.15 -17.59 -9.81
CA ILE A 141 -1.94 -18.09 -9.14
C ILE A 141 -0.87 -17.00 -9.00
N SER A 142 -0.73 -16.13 -10.00
CA SER A 142 0.18 -14.99 -9.93
C SER A 142 -0.26 -14.00 -8.85
N MET A 143 -1.54 -13.61 -8.87
CA MET A 143 -2.15 -12.73 -7.86
C MET A 143 -2.02 -13.25 -6.45
N HIS A 144 -2.24 -14.54 -6.23
CA HIS A 144 -2.00 -15.17 -4.93
C HIS A 144 -0.60 -14.84 -4.39
N GLY A 145 0.44 -15.00 -5.23
CA GLY A 145 1.82 -14.77 -4.83
C GLY A 145 2.07 -13.37 -4.27
N TRP A 146 1.81 -12.31 -5.05
CA TRP A 146 2.07 -10.94 -4.59
C TRP A 146 1.11 -10.46 -3.50
N VAL A 147 -0.17 -10.86 -3.53
CA VAL A 147 -1.14 -10.49 -2.49
C VAL A 147 -0.78 -11.16 -1.15
N ALA A 148 -0.34 -12.43 -1.16
CA ALA A 148 0.11 -13.12 0.04
C ALA A 148 1.42 -12.54 0.61
N LEU A 149 2.41 -12.26 -0.26
CA LEU A 149 3.65 -11.58 0.16
C LEU A 149 3.34 -10.23 0.80
N PHE A 150 2.44 -9.46 0.18
CA PHE A 150 2.05 -8.17 0.70
C PHE A 150 1.37 -8.28 2.08
N SER A 151 0.47 -9.25 2.26
CA SER A 151 -0.14 -9.54 3.56
C SER A 151 0.90 -9.79 4.66
N ILE A 152 1.94 -10.60 4.36
CA ILE A 152 3.01 -10.90 5.31
C ILE A 152 3.79 -9.62 5.68
N LEU A 153 4.15 -8.80 4.69
CA LEU A 153 4.86 -7.53 4.93
C LEU A 153 4.04 -6.57 5.79
N LEU A 154 2.73 -6.47 5.55
CA LEU A 154 1.82 -5.67 6.38
C LEU A 154 1.69 -6.23 7.79
N GLY A 155 1.63 -7.54 7.94
CA GLY A 155 1.57 -8.21 9.25
C GLY A 155 2.82 -7.92 10.09
N ILE A 156 4.00 -8.08 9.50
CA ILE A 156 5.28 -7.73 10.17
C ILE A 156 5.32 -6.24 10.49
N GLY A 157 4.97 -5.38 9.54
CA GLY A 157 4.89 -3.93 9.75
C GLY A 157 3.94 -3.55 10.87
N GLY A 158 2.78 -4.22 10.99
CA GLY A 158 1.81 -3.98 12.04
C GLY A 158 2.32 -4.38 13.42
N MET A 159 2.92 -5.57 13.53
CA MET A 159 3.55 -6.00 14.78
C MET A 159 4.70 -5.08 15.18
N ALA A 160 5.57 -4.70 14.25
CA ALA A 160 6.70 -3.81 14.52
C ALA A 160 6.22 -2.44 15.01
N ASN A 161 5.27 -1.81 14.32
CA ASN A 161 4.70 -0.53 14.73
C ASN A 161 4.04 -0.59 16.10
N TYR A 162 3.31 -1.65 16.40
CA TYR A 162 2.60 -1.76 17.67
C TYR A 162 3.54 -2.07 18.84
N LEU A 163 4.44 -3.04 18.67
CA LEU A 163 5.21 -3.64 19.75
C LEU A 163 6.57 -2.99 19.99
N VAL A 164 7.28 -2.55 18.94
CA VAL A 164 8.67 -2.09 19.10
C VAL A 164 8.77 -0.89 20.04
N PRO A 165 8.00 0.20 19.88
CA PRO A 165 8.07 1.32 20.83
C PRO A 165 7.76 0.89 22.27
N LEU A 166 6.78 0.00 22.47
CA LEU A 166 6.43 -0.52 23.80
C LEU A 166 7.58 -1.33 24.42
N MET A 167 8.21 -2.19 23.64
CA MET A 167 9.34 -3.02 24.06
C MET A 167 10.59 -2.20 24.37
N LEU A 168 10.74 -1.04 23.73
CA LEU A 168 11.81 -0.09 24.02
C LEU A 168 11.41 0.93 25.10
N GLY A 169 10.17 0.93 25.60
CA GLY A 169 9.70 1.95 26.53
C GLY A 169 9.67 3.38 25.94
N ALA A 170 9.60 3.49 24.61
CA ALA A 170 9.45 4.75 23.90
C ALA A 170 7.97 5.18 23.85
N GLU A 171 7.71 6.49 23.89
CA GLU A 171 6.34 7.03 23.80
C GLU A 171 5.72 6.83 22.41
N ASP A 172 6.53 6.89 21.36
CA ASP A 172 6.15 6.73 19.96
C ASP A 172 7.36 6.35 19.09
N MET A 173 7.15 6.22 17.78
CA MET A 173 8.21 6.08 16.78
C MET A 173 9.03 7.37 16.65
N ALA A 174 10.28 7.28 16.18
CA ALA A 174 11.16 8.44 15.98
C ALA A 174 10.57 9.49 15.01
N PHE A 175 9.89 9.06 13.96
CA PHE A 175 9.24 9.91 12.96
C PHE A 175 7.74 9.56 12.79
N PRO A 176 6.85 9.98 13.69
CA PRO A 176 5.43 9.57 13.67
C PRO A 176 4.67 9.95 12.40
N ARG A 177 4.96 11.12 11.81
CA ARG A 177 4.34 11.56 10.54
C ARG A 177 4.82 10.74 9.35
N LEU A 178 6.11 10.43 9.30
CA LEU A 178 6.68 9.57 8.27
C LEU A 178 6.10 8.15 8.39
N ASN A 179 5.85 7.70 9.62
CA ASN A 179 5.23 6.42 9.90
C ASN A 179 3.82 6.32 9.33
N ALA A 180 2.99 7.33 9.59
CA ALA A 180 1.63 7.40 9.05
C ALA A 180 1.67 7.47 7.52
N TYR A 181 2.58 8.28 6.96
CA TYR A 181 2.77 8.37 5.52
C TYR A 181 3.15 7.00 4.92
N ALA A 182 4.09 6.28 5.52
CA ALA A 182 4.48 4.94 5.09
C ALA A 182 3.29 3.99 5.06
N TYR A 183 2.48 3.93 6.12
CA TYR A 183 1.26 3.11 6.13
C TYR A 183 0.34 3.44 4.96
N TRP A 184 0.01 4.71 4.76
CA TRP A 184 -1.02 5.10 3.80
C TRP A 184 -0.65 4.83 2.34
N ILE A 185 0.64 4.69 1.99
CA ILE A 185 1.06 4.26 0.64
C ILE A 185 0.57 2.84 0.31
N ASN A 186 0.41 1.98 1.32
CA ASN A 186 0.01 0.58 1.12
C ASN A 186 -1.41 0.45 0.56
N VAL A 187 -2.31 1.38 0.89
CA VAL A 187 -3.71 1.31 0.45
C VAL A 187 -3.86 1.45 -1.07
N PRO A 188 -3.34 2.51 -1.73
CA PRO A 188 -3.44 2.60 -3.19
C PRO A 188 -2.65 1.47 -3.86
N ALA A 189 -1.54 1.00 -3.26
CA ALA A 189 -0.81 -0.15 -3.77
C ALA A 189 -1.65 -1.45 -3.75
N ALA A 190 -2.39 -1.70 -2.66
CA ALA A 190 -3.32 -2.82 -2.54
C ALA A 190 -4.41 -2.75 -3.63
N VAL A 191 -4.98 -1.57 -3.83
CA VAL A 191 -5.99 -1.34 -4.87
C VAL A 191 -5.42 -1.68 -6.24
N LEU A 192 -4.21 -1.21 -6.57
CA LEU A 192 -3.57 -1.48 -7.85
C LEU A 192 -3.33 -2.99 -8.06
N ILE A 193 -2.69 -3.66 -7.09
CA ILE A 193 -2.37 -5.09 -7.20
C ILE A 193 -3.62 -5.94 -7.34
N VAL A 194 -4.65 -5.69 -6.52
CA VAL A 194 -5.91 -6.46 -6.58
C VAL A 194 -6.68 -6.16 -7.86
N SER A 195 -6.67 -4.90 -8.31
CA SER A 195 -7.34 -4.52 -9.57
C SER A 195 -6.68 -5.12 -10.81
N SER A 196 -5.42 -5.57 -10.73
CA SER A 196 -4.71 -6.17 -11.88
C SER A 196 -5.45 -7.38 -12.47
N ILE A 197 -6.32 -8.03 -11.70
CA ILE A 197 -7.19 -9.12 -12.16
C ILE A 197 -8.00 -8.76 -13.41
N PHE A 198 -8.42 -7.51 -13.57
CA PHE A 198 -9.25 -7.06 -14.68
C PHE A 198 -8.47 -6.94 -16.00
N TRP A 199 -7.14 -6.94 -15.92
CA TRP A 199 -6.26 -6.84 -17.09
C TRP A 199 -5.44 -8.11 -17.33
N GLY A 200 -5.49 -9.09 -16.43
CA GLY A 200 -4.76 -10.36 -16.53
C GLY A 200 -3.26 -10.22 -16.23
N TRP A 201 -2.66 -11.27 -15.68
CA TRP A 201 -1.23 -11.31 -15.37
C TRP A 201 -0.72 -12.74 -15.17
N ASP A 202 0.08 -13.25 -16.09
CA ASP A 202 0.50 -14.66 -16.15
C ASP A 202 1.97 -14.90 -15.77
N GLY A 203 2.62 -13.91 -15.15
CA GLY A 203 4.07 -13.92 -14.93
C GLY A 203 4.54 -14.66 -13.69
N GLY A 204 3.62 -15.11 -12.83
CA GLY A 204 3.93 -15.50 -11.46
C GLY A 204 4.57 -14.36 -10.67
N TRP A 205 4.77 -14.57 -9.36
CA TRP A 205 5.39 -13.55 -8.49
C TRP A 205 6.80 -13.10 -8.93
N THR A 206 7.49 -13.90 -9.76
CA THR A 206 8.86 -13.61 -10.23
C THR A 206 8.93 -12.68 -11.45
N MET A 207 7.89 -12.63 -12.29
CA MET A 207 7.80 -11.73 -13.45
C MET A 207 9.02 -11.79 -14.40
N TYR A 208 9.47 -12.98 -14.76
CA TYR A 208 10.67 -13.12 -15.60
C TYR A 208 10.48 -12.57 -17.03
N PRO A 209 11.50 -11.87 -17.58
CA PRO A 209 11.60 -11.62 -19.01
C PRO A 209 11.75 -12.92 -19.81
N PRO A 210 11.31 -12.96 -21.08
CA PRO A 210 10.69 -11.86 -21.83
C PRO A 210 9.20 -11.68 -21.55
N LEU A 211 8.56 -12.56 -20.76
CA LEU A 211 7.12 -12.56 -20.57
C LEU A 211 6.63 -11.26 -19.91
N SER A 212 7.35 -10.76 -18.90
CA SER A 212 7.01 -9.49 -18.25
C SER A 212 7.12 -8.24 -19.13
N ILE A 213 7.83 -8.32 -20.25
CA ILE A 213 7.97 -7.21 -21.21
C ILE A 213 6.83 -7.23 -22.25
N LYS A 214 6.26 -8.40 -22.50
CA LYS A 214 5.23 -8.61 -23.54
C LYS A 214 3.85 -8.91 -22.98
N GLY A 215 3.75 -8.99 -21.66
CA GLY A 215 2.54 -9.38 -20.96
C GLY A 215 1.44 -8.34 -21.07
N PRO A 216 0.20 -8.71 -20.68
CA PRO A 216 -0.92 -7.80 -20.63
C PRO A 216 -0.69 -6.64 -19.65
N LEU A 217 -1.57 -5.63 -19.73
CA LEU A 217 -1.50 -4.40 -18.93
C LEU A 217 -1.48 -4.66 -17.41
N GLY A 218 -2.01 -5.79 -16.93
CA GLY A 218 -2.01 -6.13 -15.50
C GLY A 218 -0.60 -6.21 -14.89
N TYR A 219 0.45 -6.49 -15.68
CA TYR A 219 1.83 -6.37 -15.23
C TYR A 219 2.15 -4.97 -14.70
N GLN A 220 1.72 -3.92 -15.40
CA GLN A 220 1.98 -2.54 -14.98
C GLN A 220 1.29 -2.20 -13.66
N PHE A 221 0.07 -2.68 -13.45
CA PHE A 221 -0.66 -2.50 -12.19
C PHE A 221 0.09 -3.13 -11.02
N VAL A 222 0.58 -4.36 -11.19
CA VAL A 222 1.31 -5.05 -10.14
C VAL A 222 2.69 -4.42 -9.93
N ILE A 223 3.43 -4.06 -10.99
CA ILE A 223 4.74 -3.41 -10.87
C ILE A 223 4.64 -2.06 -10.14
N ILE A 224 3.68 -1.21 -10.50
CA ILE A 224 3.48 0.07 -9.79
C ILE A 224 3.03 -0.17 -8.35
N GLY A 225 2.18 -1.17 -8.10
CA GLY A 225 1.82 -1.56 -6.74
C GLY A 225 3.03 -2.01 -5.91
N ILE A 226 3.89 -2.88 -6.45
CA ILE A 226 5.12 -3.33 -5.79
C ILE A 226 6.05 -2.15 -5.51
N PHE A 227 6.22 -1.24 -6.47
CA PHE A 227 7.02 -0.05 -6.32
C PHE A 227 6.54 0.78 -5.11
N LEU A 228 5.23 1.04 -5.01
CA LEU A 228 4.64 1.77 -3.89
C LEU A 228 4.85 1.03 -2.54
N ILE A 229 4.63 -0.29 -2.48
CA ILE A 229 4.90 -1.08 -1.27
C ILE A 229 6.38 -0.97 -0.88
N GLY A 230 7.29 -1.06 -1.85
CA GLY A 230 8.72 -0.88 -1.65
C GLY A 230 9.06 0.46 -0.99
N PHE A 231 8.44 1.55 -1.45
CA PHE A 231 8.58 2.86 -0.80
C PHE A 231 8.05 2.85 0.63
N SER A 232 6.86 2.28 0.88
CA SER A 232 6.35 2.14 2.25
C SER A 232 7.34 1.38 3.13
N SER A 233 7.88 0.26 2.65
CA SER A 233 8.78 -0.61 3.43
C SER A 233 10.08 0.11 3.75
N ILE A 234 10.68 0.83 2.78
CA ILE A 234 11.90 1.61 3.03
C ILE A 234 11.67 2.66 4.12
N LEU A 235 10.59 3.44 4.00
CA LEU A 235 10.28 4.50 4.97
C LEU A 235 9.97 3.95 6.37
N GLY A 236 9.20 2.85 6.43
CA GLY A 236 8.89 2.16 7.69
C GLY A 236 10.14 1.59 8.35
N SER A 237 11.01 0.93 7.59
CA SER A 237 12.28 0.36 8.08
C SER A 237 13.24 1.45 8.59
N LEU A 238 13.40 2.56 7.86
CA LEU A 238 14.21 3.68 8.32
C LEU A 238 13.70 4.24 9.65
N ASN A 239 12.39 4.37 9.79
CA ASN A 239 11.78 4.86 11.03
C ASN A 239 11.95 3.86 12.19
N LEU A 240 11.81 2.56 11.95
CA LEU A 240 12.06 1.51 12.93
C LEU A 240 13.52 1.53 13.40
N ILE A 241 14.47 1.58 12.46
CA ILE A 241 15.90 1.66 12.77
C ILE A 241 16.18 2.91 13.62
N ALA A 242 15.70 4.08 13.20
CA ALA A 242 15.86 5.31 13.97
C ALA A 242 15.27 5.21 15.39
N THR A 243 14.09 4.60 15.52
CA THR A 243 13.44 4.37 16.82
C THR A 243 14.31 3.46 17.71
N ILE A 244 14.81 2.35 17.17
CA ILE A 244 15.69 1.43 17.89
C ILE A 244 16.97 2.12 18.35
N PHE A 245 17.63 2.89 17.48
CA PHE A 245 18.92 3.49 17.84
C PHE A 245 18.78 4.69 18.77
N LEU A 246 17.76 5.52 18.60
CA LEU A 246 17.66 6.84 19.23
C LEU A 246 16.69 6.91 20.41
N MET A 247 15.69 6.04 20.48
CA MET A 247 14.57 6.16 21.44
C MET A 247 14.63 5.14 22.59
N ARG A 248 15.73 4.39 22.71
CA ARG A 248 15.91 3.43 23.81
C ARG A 248 16.06 4.09 25.17
N PRO A 249 15.64 3.42 26.25
CA PRO A 249 15.79 3.94 27.59
C PRO A 249 17.25 3.83 28.02
N LYS A 250 17.67 4.76 28.89
CA LYS A 250 19.03 4.75 29.44
C LYS A 250 19.31 3.41 30.14
N GLY A 251 20.45 2.79 29.82
CA GLY A 251 20.87 1.50 30.39
C GLY A 251 20.52 0.26 29.56
N MET A 252 19.69 0.38 28.51
CA MET A 252 19.42 -0.68 27.55
C MET A 252 20.44 -0.66 26.41
N SER A 253 21.48 -1.51 26.48
CA SER A 253 22.39 -1.73 25.35
C SER A 253 21.69 -2.50 24.22
N LEU A 254 22.31 -2.57 23.03
CA LEU A 254 21.71 -3.31 21.90
C LEU A 254 21.45 -4.76 22.31
N PHE A 255 22.43 -5.44 22.90
CA PHE A 255 22.32 -6.84 23.32
C PHE A 255 21.38 -7.10 24.51
N ARG A 256 20.73 -6.06 25.05
CA ARG A 256 19.72 -6.17 26.11
C ARG A 256 18.30 -5.87 25.62
N MET A 257 18.12 -5.61 24.32
CA MET A 257 16.79 -5.43 23.73
C MET A 257 16.06 -6.77 23.60
N PRO A 258 14.72 -6.79 23.64
CA PRO A 258 13.94 -7.96 23.28
C PRO A 258 14.31 -8.47 21.88
N ILE A 259 14.35 -9.80 21.70
CA ILE A 259 14.77 -10.43 20.44
C ILE A 259 13.92 -10.01 19.24
N PHE A 260 12.66 -9.63 19.46
CA PHE A 260 11.78 -9.11 18.42
C PHE A 260 12.23 -7.73 17.89
N CYS A 261 12.90 -6.92 18.72
CA CYS A 261 13.44 -5.62 18.33
C CYS A 261 14.81 -5.71 17.67
N TRP A 262 15.48 -6.85 17.78
CA TRP A 262 16.79 -7.13 17.17
C TRP A 262 16.64 -7.51 15.70
#